data_AF-A0A133P5B5-F1
#
_entry.id   AF-A0A133P5B5-F1
#
_cell.length_a   1.000
_cell.length_b   1.000
_cell.length_c   1.000
_cell.angle_alpha   90.00
_cell.angle_beta   90.00
_cell.angle_gamma   90.00
#
_symmetry.space_group_name_H-M   'P 1'
#
loop_
_entity.id
_entity.type
_entity.pdbx_description
1 polymer ?
#
loop_
_entity_poly.entity_id
_entity_poly.type
_entity_poly.pdbx_seq_one_letter_code
_entity_poly.pdbx_strand_id
1 'polypeptide(L)'
;MEQNYDEKIKEVKSNLNKLESKKNKTNFLTRKERAAHLIQKGALLEIAGIDNVDSEILLGYFLWFKDVPEEKLEKLKAMSLRRGKRRKINF
;
A
#
# COMPACT_ATOMS: atom_id res chain seq x y z
N MET A 1 -24.58 4.12 -48.17
CA MET A 1 -24.31 3.05 -47.18
C MET A 1 -22.97 3.20 -46.44
N GLU A 2 -22.21 4.28 -46.70
CA GLU A 2 -20.78 4.39 -46.29
C GLU A 2 -20.57 5.17 -44.97
N GLN A 3 -21.49 6.08 -44.61
CA GLN A 3 -21.40 6.91 -43.39
C GLN A 3 -21.50 6.14 -42.07
N ASN A 4 -22.08 4.94 -42.08
CA ASN A 4 -22.32 4.11 -40.87
C ASN A 4 -21.01 3.51 -40.30
N TYR A 5 -20.01 3.28 -41.13
CA TYR A 5 -18.76 2.64 -40.70
C TYR A 5 -17.83 3.62 -39.96
N ASP A 6 -17.76 4.87 -40.40
CA ASP A 6 -16.92 5.90 -39.76
C ASP A 6 -17.42 6.29 -38.37
N GLU A 7 -18.75 6.34 -38.18
CA GLU A 7 -19.36 6.58 -36.87
C GLU A 7 -19.06 5.43 -35.91
N LYS A 8 -19.18 4.17 -36.37
CA LYS A 8 -18.78 2.99 -35.61
C LYS A 8 -17.30 3.00 -35.23
N ILE A 9 -16.42 3.39 -36.17
CA ILE A 9 -14.97 3.47 -35.91
C ILE A 9 -14.67 4.54 -34.85
N LYS A 10 -15.33 5.71 -34.90
CA LYS A 10 -15.20 6.75 -33.87
C LYS A 10 -15.69 6.28 -32.51
N GLU A 11 -16.82 5.60 -32.47
CA GLU A 11 -17.40 5.09 -31.23
C GLU A 11 -16.47 4.06 -30.57
N VAL A 12 -15.96 3.09 -31.34
CA VAL A 12 -15.00 2.08 -30.86
C VAL A 12 -13.73 2.71 -30.31
N LYS A 13 -13.13 3.69 -31.01
CA LYS A 13 -11.96 4.43 -30.53
C LYS A 13 -12.24 5.19 -29.24
N SER A 14 -13.41 5.82 -29.13
CA SER A 14 -13.81 6.54 -27.91
C SER A 14 -13.96 5.61 -26.71
N ASN A 15 -14.48 4.40 -26.92
CA ASN A 15 -14.64 3.40 -25.89
C ASN A 15 -13.30 2.78 -25.46
N LEU A 16 -12.38 2.55 -26.40
CA LEU A 16 -11.00 2.17 -26.11
C LEU A 16 -10.28 3.21 -25.24
N ASN A 17 -10.36 4.49 -25.59
CA ASN A 17 -9.74 5.57 -24.80
C ASN A 17 -10.34 5.68 -23.38
N LYS A 18 -11.65 5.43 -23.23
CA LYS A 18 -12.32 5.37 -21.91
C LYS A 18 -11.85 4.17 -21.08
N LEU A 19 -11.59 3.03 -21.71
CA LEU A 19 -11.08 1.83 -21.04
C LEU A 19 -9.62 2.01 -20.61
N GLU A 20 -8.77 2.58 -21.47
CA GLU A 20 -7.37 2.86 -21.15
C GLU A 20 -7.22 3.89 -20.03
N SER A 21 -8.01 4.97 -20.06
CA SER A 21 -8.01 5.98 -18.99
C SER A 21 -8.50 5.42 -17.65
N LYS A 22 -9.51 4.53 -17.65
CA LYS A 22 -9.93 3.80 -16.43
C LYS A 22 -8.82 2.90 -15.90
N LYS A 23 -8.15 2.12 -16.76
CA LYS A 23 -7.03 1.23 -16.40
C LYS A 23 -5.82 2.00 -15.86
N ASN A 24 -5.51 3.14 -16.45
CA ASN A 24 -4.43 4.00 -15.99
C ASN A 24 -4.76 4.66 -14.64
N LYS A 25 -6.03 5.05 -14.43
CA LYS A 25 -6.49 5.61 -13.16
C LYS A 25 -6.49 4.57 -12.03
N THR A 26 -6.90 3.33 -12.28
CA THR A 26 -6.81 2.24 -11.29
C THR A 26 -5.35 1.86 -11.00
N ASN A 27 -4.49 1.78 -12.01
CA ASN A 27 -3.06 1.58 -11.83
C ASN A 27 -2.39 2.73 -11.04
N PHE A 28 -2.86 3.96 -11.24
CA PHE A 28 -2.37 5.11 -10.49
C PHE A 28 -2.85 5.10 -9.03
N LEU A 29 -4.13 4.78 -8.80
CA LEU A 29 -4.70 4.60 -7.45
C LEU A 29 -3.93 3.53 -6.68
N THR A 30 -3.70 2.37 -7.28
CA THR A 30 -2.93 1.27 -6.65
C THR A 30 -1.47 1.64 -6.38
N ARG A 31 -0.83 2.44 -7.25
CA ARG A 31 0.52 2.97 -6.98
C ARG A 31 0.53 3.96 -5.83
N LYS A 32 -0.45 4.87 -5.76
CA LYS A 32 -0.58 5.85 -4.68
C LYS A 32 -0.86 5.17 -3.35
N GLU A 33 -1.75 4.19 -3.33
CA GLU A 33 -2.06 3.36 -2.16
C GLU A 33 -0.84 2.58 -1.69
N ARG A 34 -0.08 1.97 -2.62
CA ARG A 34 1.18 1.29 -2.30
C ARG A 34 2.22 2.24 -1.72
N ALA A 35 2.37 3.45 -2.29
CA ALA A 35 3.29 4.45 -1.77
C ALA A 35 2.89 4.91 -0.37
N ALA A 36 1.61 5.21 -0.14
CA ALA A 36 1.11 5.57 1.18
C ALA A 36 1.33 4.44 2.20
N HIS A 37 1.10 3.19 1.80
CA HIS A 37 1.37 2.02 2.64
C HIS A 37 2.85 1.91 3.03
N LEU A 38 3.77 2.06 2.07
CA LEU A 38 5.21 2.00 2.33
C LEU A 38 5.69 3.15 3.21
N ILE A 39 5.19 4.37 2.99
CA ILE A 39 5.49 5.53 3.84
C ILE A 39 5.04 5.27 5.27
N GLN A 40 3.81 4.77 5.45
CA GLN A 40 3.30 4.43 6.79
C GLN A 40 4.16 3.37 7.48
N LYS A 41 4.59 2.32 6.76
CA LYS A 41 5.49 1.30 7.32
C LYS A 41 6.86 1.88 7.65
N GLY A 42 7.42 2.72 6.79
CA GLY A 42 8.69 3.42 7.02
C GLY A 42 8.65 4.28 8.28
N ALA A 43 7.59 5.09 8.46
CA ALA A 43 7.41 5.91 9.65
C ALA A 43 7.36 5.08 10.95
N LEU A 44 6.78 3.87 10.89
CA LEU A 44 6.78 2.96 12.04
C LEU A 44 8.18 2.46 12.39
N LEU A 45 9.04 2.22 11.39
CA LEU A 45 10.42 1.82 11.61
C LEU A 45 11.24 2.95 12.25
N GLU A 46 11.04 4.18 11.78
CA GLU A 46 11.66 5.38 12.34
C GLU A 46 11.22 5.61 13.80
N ILE A 47 9.92 5.52 14.10
CA ILE A 47 9.39 5.61 15.47
C ILE A 47 9.95 4.51 16.38
N ALA A 48 10.20 3.33 15.82
CA ALA A 48 10.82 2.21 16.53
C ALA A 48 12.35 2.34 16.67
N GLY A 49 12.98 3.30 15.97
CA GLY A 49 14.42 3.52 15.96
C GLY A 49 15.21 2.41 15.26
N ILE A 50 14.58 1.72 14.30
CA ILE A 50 15.16 0.60 13.54
C ILE A 50 15.16 0.88 12.03
N ASP A 51 15.08 2.15 11.64
CA ASP A 51 15.16 2.60 10.25
C ASP A 51 16.59 2.61 9.70
N ASN A 52 17.61 2.64 10.58
CA ASN A 52 19.03 2.67 10.21
C ASN A 52 19.75 1.31 10.26
N VAL A 53 19.03 0.20 10.47
CA VAL A 53 19.64 -1.14 10.43
C VAL A 53 19.68 -1.70 9.02
N ASP A 54 20.67 -2.58 8.77
CA ASP A 54 20.84 -3.25 7.48
C ASP A 54 19.57 -4.00 7.05
N SER A 55 19.33 -3.99 5.74
CA SER A 55 18.12 -4.57 5.15
C SER A 55 17.99 -6.07 5.45
N GLU A 56 19.11 -6.79 5.53
CA GLU A 56 19.21 -8.20 5.86
C GLU A 56 18.76 -8.48 7.30
N ILE A 57 19.15 -7.61 8.24
CA ILE A 57 18.76 -7.71 9.65
C ILE A 57 17.26 -7.46 9.79
N LEU A 58 16.77 -6.42 9.12
CA LEU A 58 15.35 -6.08 9.14
C LEU A 58 14.49 -7.19 8.51
N LEU A 59 14.95 -7.78 7.41
CA LEU A 59 14.32 -8.94 6.79
C LEU A 59 14.28 -10.14 7.74
N GLY A 60 15.40 -10.45 8.41
CA GLY A 60 15.46 -11.52 9.41
C GLY A 60 14.44 -11.31 10.54
N TYR A 61 14.29 -10.07 11.02
CA TYR A 61 13.30 -9.71 12.03
C TYR A 61 11.86 -9.90 11.54
N PHE A 62 11.55 -9.50 10.30
CA PHE A 62 10.21 -9.70 9.73
C PHE A 62 9.89 -11.17 9.48
N LEU A 63 10.86 -11.98 9.08
CA LEU A 63 10.68 -13.42 8.93
C LEU A 63 10.45 -14.09 10.29
N TRP A 64 11.21 -13.72 11.32
CA TRP A 64 10.94 -14.18 12.68
C TRP A 64 9.53 -13.80 13.15
N PHE A 65 9.09 -12.57 12.85
CA PHE A 65 7.74 -12.10 13.19
C PHE A 65 6.64 -12.93 12.53
N LYS A 66 6.87 -13.47 11.32
CA LYS A 66 5.92 -14.32 10.60
C LYS A 66 5.60 -15.62 11.36
N ASP A 67 6.57 -16.13 12.12
CA ASP A 67 6.45 -17.38 12.88
C ASP A 67 5.93 -17.17 14.32
N VAL A 68 5.56 -15.93 14.68
CA VAL A 68 5.02 -15.61 16.00
C VAL A 68 3.57 -16.08 16.11
N PRO A 69 3.21 -16.91 17.13
CA PRO A 69 1.84 -17.35 17.35
C PRO A 69 0.87 -16.19 17.59
N GLU A 70 -0.37 -16.34 17.15
CA GLU A 70 -1.40 -15.29 17.20
C GLU A 70 -1.66 -14.75 18.62
N GLU A 71 -1.61 -15.61 19.64
CA GLU A 71 -1.74 -15.20 21.05
C GLU A 71 -0.66 -14.19 21.48
N LYS A 72 0.55 -14.31 20.93
CA LYS A 72 1.63 -13.34 21.18
C LYS A 72 1.43 -12.06 20.36
N LEU A 73 0.81 -12.13 19.18
CA LEU A 73 0.49 -10.97 18.36
C LEU A 73 -0.52 -10.05 19.06
N GLU A 74 -1.53 -10.60 19.73
CA GLU A 74 -2.49 -9.80 20.50
C GLU A 74 -1.81 -9.06 21.66
N LYS A 75 -0.88 -9.72 22.37
CA LYS A 75 -0.09 -9.09 23.43
C LYS A 75 0.77 -7.95 22.90
N LEU A 76 1.34 -8.09 21.70
CA LEU A 76 2.11 -7.04 21.02
C LEU A 76 1.22 -5.84 20.63
N LYS A 77 0.01 -6.08 20.10
CA LYS A 77 -0.97 -5.02 19.81
C LYS A 77 -1.42 -4.29 21.09
N ALA A 78 -1.70 -5.02 22.17
CA ALA A 78 -2.07 -4.41 23.45
C ALA A 78 -0.92 -3.58 24.05
N MET A 79 0.34 -3.98 23.79
CA MET A 79 1.53 -3.25 24.22
C MET A 79 1.75 -1.97 23.40
N SER A 80 1.54 -2.02 22.08
CA SER A 80 1.67 -0.86 21.21
C SER A 80 0.64 0.21 21.55
N LEU A 81 -0.62 -0.16 21.82
CA LEU A 81 -1.67 0.76 22.26
C LEU A 81 -1.36 1.43 23.62
N ARG A 82 -0.79 0.66 24.56
CA ARG A 82 -0.37 1.21 25.87
C ARG A 82 0.82 2.16 25.75
N ARG A 83 1.80 1.86 24.89
CA ARG A 83 2.98 2.71 24.66
C ARG A 83 2.66 3.94 23.81
N GLY A 84 1.79 3.81 22.81
CA GLY A 84 1.32 4.91 21.96
C GLY A 84 0.55 5.97 22.77
N LYS A 85 -0.32 5.55 23.71
CA LYS A 85 -1.01 6.46 24.65
C LYS A 85 -0.05 7.26 25.54
N ARG A 86 1.09 6.68 25.94
CA ARG A 86 2.12 7.38 26.74
C ARG A 86 2.92 8.39 25.93
N ARG A 87 3.05 8.20 24.61
CA ARG A 87 3.85 9.06 23.73
C ARG A 87 3.03 10.11 22.95
N LYS A 88 1.69 10.14 23.10
CA LYS A 88 0.78 11.00 22.30
C LYS A 88 1.09 10.96 20.79
N ILE A 89 1.41 9.78 20.27
CA ILE A 89 1.67 9.62 18.82
C ILE A 89 0.30 9.60 18.13
N ASN A 90 -0.06 10.69 17.46
CA ASN A 90 -1.22 10.75 16.59
C ASN A 90 -0.79 10.20 15.21
N PHE A 91 -1.46 9.15 14.75
CA PHE A 91 -1.28 8.54 13.44
C PHE A 91 -2.15 9.23 12.38
#